data_AF-A0A3B8QGY6-F1
#
_entry.id   AF-A0A3B8QGY6-F1
#
_cell.length_a   1.000
_cell.length_b   1.000
_cell.length_c   1.000
_cell.angle_alpha   90.00
_cell.angle_beta   90.00
_cell.angle_gamma   90.00
#
_symmetry.space_group_name_H-M   'P 1'
#
loop_
_entity.id
_entity.type
_entity.pdbx_description
1 polymer ?
#
loop_
_entity_poly.entity_id
_entity_poly.type
_entity_poly.pdbx_seq_one_letter_code
_entity_poly.pdbx_strand_id
1 'polypeptide(L)'
;MKSIRPAFDRLWTVFRNDKPTIFLILAFATLRGAFSLVLPLGFQALIGQLMGGRLSTAWWVLFFVVILFSGLMVLFGLLQMRISEWFQQRLFVRTAYFFERALRAKLPTKAEEPSHRFFDTITLQKELPKLLLEVSTAVLQLIFGFLLLLLYNLTFVGAAFIIFSIALFLLRWSLARGFDWSMQESKEKFMLTAALKREESQGPQPLSGLVGNYLKARRGHFRILWRLHAILGGTRVAFTASLLAVGGWLVMDQVVSIGQFVAVEIVFLTILTNLEKLISGTDSIFDILTSLVKLDKTFDHDHVNISPFNPKDNQPFEDAEWLENFHQTHPPTSKQAPWRWMAFLGLTSFACLFLPWTQTVSMVGEVTMDNPMERPAAIYAAENGRLSTWFVREGQAVKAGDTLLVIEEIGSDYLDPNLLDNLSISQDAKVAANTAYTEKTSALLKQQVQARQAVAPQLAAMRQKVLSDSTDLVAYTLAQEVALVQKLRADSLWSRGIISRQDAELKRVSWQKAQAQAQTQAQKWIASRAEWKAKKLEL
;
A
#
# COMPACT_ATOMS: atom_id res chain seq x y z
N MET A 1 23.16 9.63 16.55
CA MET A 1 22.20 10.74 16.79
C MET A 1 22.79 12.14 16.65
N LYS A 2 24.08 12.41 16.96
CA LYS A 2 24.68 13.76 16.81
C LYS A 2 24.75 14.29 15.36
N SER A 3 24.84 13.42 14.34
CA SER A 3 24.86 13.80 12.92
C SER A 3 23.48 14.08 12.30
N ILE A 4 22.39 13.61 12.93
CA ILE A 4 21.04 13.62 12.34
C ILE A 4 20.27 14.92 12.67
N ARG A 5 20.48 15.48 13.87
CA ARG A 5 19.81 16.71 14.32
C ARG A 5 19.88 17.88 13.32
N PRO A 6 21.06 18.26 12.80
CA PRO A 6 21.15 19.38 11.84
C PRO A 6 20.41 19.11 10.52
N ALA A 7 20.23 17.85 10.11
CA ALA A 7 19.44 17.51 8.93
C ALA A 7 17.94 17.73 9.17
N PHE A 8 17.45 17.42 10.38
CA PHE A 8 16.06 17.70 10.77
C PHE A 8 15.79 19.21 10.90
N ASP A 9 16.75 20.00 11.39
CA ASP A 9 16.59 21.45 11.49
C ASP A 9 16.43 22.10 10.09
N ARG A 10 17.16 21.58 9.08
CA ARG A 10 17.00 21.99 7.67
C ARG A 10 15.64 21.59 7.11
N LEU A 11 15.19 20.36 7.37
CA LEU A 11 13.86 19.90 6.97
C LEU A 11 12.77 20.82 7.55
N TRP A 12 12.90 21.19 8.82
CA TRP A 12 11.99 22.12 9.47
C TRP A 12 12.03 23.51 8.83
N THR A 13 13.20 23.97 8.40
CA THR A 13 13.36 25.24 7.68
C THR A 13 12.61 25.23 6.34
N VAL A 14 12.74 24.15 5.56
CA VAL A 14 11.96 23.96 4.32
C VAL A 14 10.46 24.04 4.60
N PHE A 15 10.00 23.36 5.66
CA PHE A 15 8.59 23.42 6.03
C PHE A 15 8.13 24.80 6.51
N ARG A 16 9.00 25.53 7.21
CA ARG A 16 8.71 26.88 7.69
C ARG A 16 8.55 27.89 6.56
N ASN A 17 9.21 27.66 5.42
CA ASN A 17 9.18 28.57 4.28
C ASN A 17 7.91 28.44 3.44
N ASP A 18 7.28 27.25 3.41
CA ASP A 18 6.02 26.99 2.70
C ASP A 18 4.86 26.67 3.65
N LYS A 19 4.84 27.31 4.83
CA LYS A 19 3.76 27.21 5.83
C LYS A 19 2.34 27.19 5.24
N PRO A 20 1.91 28.12 4.37
CA PRO A 20 0.53 28.13 3.90
C PRO A 20 0.18 26.88 3.09
N THR A 21 1.11 26.40 2.26
CA THR A 21 0.91 25.20 1.44
C THR A 21 0.92 23.94 2.31
N ILE A 22 1.83 23.84 3.26
CA ILE A 22 1.92 22.69 4.18
C ILE A 22 0.72 22.62 5.11
N PHE A 23 0.27 23.76 5.63
CA PHE A 23 -0.97 23.83 6.41
C PHE A 23 -2.16 23.33 5.60
N LEU A 24 -2.27 23.73 4.33
CA LEU A 24 -3.35 23.27 3.46
C LEU A 24 -3.27 21.76 3.18
N ILE A 25 -2.07 21.21 2.96
CA ILE A 25 -1.87 19.75 2.83
C ILE A 25 -2.32 19.03 4.11
N LEU A 26 -1.96 19.54 5.29
CA LEU A 26 -2.34 18.96 6.57
C LEU A 26 -3.84 19.09 6.86
N ALA A 27 -4.46 20.21 6.49
CA ALA A 27 -5.90 20.42 6.63
C ALA A 27 -6.69 19.41 5.78
N PHE A 28 -6.31 19.21 4.51
CA PHE A 28 -6.92 18.19 3.67
C PHE A 28 -6.59 16.77 4.10
N ALA A 29 -5.40 16.52 4.64
CA ALA A 29 -5.05 15.23 5.26
C ALA A 29 -5.97 14.94 6.47
N THR A 30 -6.32 15.96 7.25
CA THR A 30 -7.21 15.84 8.42
C THR A 30 -8.63 15.52 7.98
N LEU A 31 -9.14 16.22 6.96
CA LEU A 31 -10.45 15.92 6.38
C LEU A 31 -10.47 14.50 5.81
N ARG A 32 -9.50 14.13 4.97
CA ARG A 32 -9.37 12.77 4.42
C ARG A 32 -9.28 11.71 5.53
N GLY A 33 -8.55 12.01 6.61
CA GLY A 33 -8.43 11.13 7.77
C GLY A 33 -9.76 10.96 8.52
N ALA A 34 -10.47 12.05 8.80
CA ALA A 34 -11.76 12.03 9.47
C ALA A 34 -12.81 11.27 8.63
N PHE A 35 -12.93 11.58 7.34
CA PHE A 35 -13.88 10.90 6.44
C PHE A 35 -13.54 9.43 6.21
N SER A 36 -12.30 8.99 6.46
CA SER A 36 -11.99 7.55 6.41
C SER A 36 -12.70 6.73 7.49
N LEU A 37 -13.11 7.35 8.60
CA LEU A 37 -13.90 6.69 9.66
C LEU A 37 -15.33 6.35 9.22
N VAL A 38 -15.81 6.98 8.14
CA VAL A 38 -17.16 6.75 7.60
C VAL A 38 -17.32 5.30 7.16
N LEU A 39 -16.27 4.66 6.66
CA LEU A 39 -16.34 3.26 6.26
C LEU A 39 -16.68 2.35 7.45
N PRO A 40 -15.88 2.29 8.53
CA PRO A 40 -16.22 1.44 9.67
C PRO A 40 -17.57 1.80 10.31
N LEU A 41 -17.83 3.08 10.56
CA LEU A 41 -19.10 3.53 11.18
C LEU A 41 -20.32 3.26 10.29
N GLY A 42 -20.17 3.54 9.00
CA GLY A 42 -21.21 3.34 7.99
C GLY A 42 -21.54 1.86 7.81
N PHE A 43 -20.53 1.00 7.68
CA PHE A 43 -20.74 -0.45 7.57
C PHE A 43 -21.38 -1.03 8.84
N GLN A 44 -20.96 -0.62 10.03
CA GLN A 44 -21.62 -1.05 11.28
C GLN A 44 -23.10 -0.70 11.25
N ALA A 45 -23.43 0.55 10.95
CA ALA A 45 -24.81 1.01 11.03
C ALA A 45 -25.68 0.36 9.94
N LEU A 46 -25.13 0.13 8.74
CA LEU A 46 -25.81 -0.60 7.66
C LEU A 46 -26.08 -2.06 8.03
N ILE A 47 -25.09 -2.76 8.60
CA ILE A 47 -25.24 -4.16 9.05
C ILE A 47 -26.26 -4.23 10.20
N GLY A 48 -26.18 -3.31 11.17
CA GLY A 48 -27.12 -3.27 12.30
C GLY A 48 -28.57 -3.10 11.85
N GLN A 49 -28.83 -2.21 10.88
CA GLN A 49 -30.16 -2.04 10.28
C GLN A 49 -30.60 -3.28 9.49
N LEU A 50 -29.68 -3.92 8.76
CA LEU A 50 -29.96 -5.13 8.00
C LEU A 50 -30.35 -6.31 8.90
N MET A 51 -29.69 -6.46 10.05
CA MET A 51 -30.02 -7.47 11.06
C MET A 51 -31.42 -7.31 11.65
N GLY A 52 -32.01 -6.11 11.58
CA GLY A 52 -33.41 -5.87 11.92
C GLY A 52 -34.42 -6.50 10.96
N GLY A 53 -33.96 -7.17 9.89
CA GLY A 53 -34.79 -8.00 9.00
C GLY A 53 -35.68 -7.24 8.03
N ARG A 54 -35.55 -5.90 7.94
CA ARG A 54 -36.33 -5.06 7.01
C ARG A 54 -35.46 -3.96 6.42
N LEU A 55 -35.52 -3.79 5.10
CA LEU A 55 -34.94 -2.63 4.42
C LEU A 55 -35.79 -1.40 4.75
N SER A 56 -35.42 -0.71 5.82
CA SER A 56 -36.07 0.53 6.25
C SER A 56 -35.65 1.70 5.37
N THR A 57 -36.45 2.77 5.33
CA THR A 57 -36.05 4.05 4.69
C THR A 57 -34.73 4.58 5.28
N ALA A 58 -34.48 4.31 6.57
CA ALA A 58 -33.24 4.69 7.24
C ALA A 58 -32.01 3.99 6.64
N TRP A 59 -32.14 2.73 6.19
CA TRP A 59 -31.05 2.01 5.53
C TRP A 59 -30.64 2.71 4.23
N TRP A 60 -31.60 3.10 3.38
CA TRP A 60 -31.33 3.81 2.13
C TRP A 60 -30.69 5.18 2.37
N VAL A 61 -31.20 5.94 3.35
CA VAL A 61 -30.60 7.23 3.72
C VAL A 61 -29.15 7.06 4.14
N LEU A 62 -28.87 6.10 5.03
CA LEU A 62 -27.51 5.82 5.50
C LEU A 62 -26.59 5.38 4.35
N PHE A 63 -27.09 4.52 3.45
CA PHE A 63 -26.34 4.07 2.28
C PHE A 63 -25.86 5.25 1.41
N PHE A 64 -26.76 6.19 1.09
CA PHE A 64 -26.39 7.38 0.31
C PHE A 64 -25.44 8.31 1.07
N VAL A 65 -25.60 8.45 2.39
CA VAL A 65 -24.68 9.25 3.23
C VAL A 65 -23.27 8.65 3.24
N VAL A 66 -23.15 7.33 3.38
CA VAL A 66 -21.86 6.62 3.35
C VAL A 66 -21.19 6.78 1.99
N ILE A 67 -21.94 6.67 0.89
CA ILE A 67 -21.41 6.91 -0.47
C ILE A 67 -20.96 8.36 -0.65
N LEU A 68 -21.77 9.33 -0.23
CA LEU A 68 -21.44 10.76 -0.33
C LEU A 68 -20.13 11.08 0.40
N PHE A 69 -20.00 10.64 1.65
CA PHE A 69 -18.81 10.89 2.46
C PHE A 69 -17.58 10.11 1.97
N SER A 70 -17.76 8.89 1.43
CA SER A 70 -16.70 8.17 0.73
C SER A 70 -16.21 8.94 -0.51
N GLY A 71 -17.14 9.51 -1.29
CA GLY A 71 -16.81 10.39 -2.41
C GLY A 71 -16.05 11.66 -1.98
N LEU A 72 -16.45 12.28 -0.86
CA LEU A 72 -15.76 13.43 -0.28
C LEU A 72 -14.34 13.08 0.18
N MET A 73 -14.13 11.90 0.77
CA MET A 73 -12.79 11.40 1.11
C MET A 73 -11.89 11.35 -0.12
N VAL A 74 -12.40 10.85 -1.26
CA VAL A 74 -11.65 10.80 -2.53
C VAL A 74 -11.37 12.21 -3.07
N LEU A 75 -12.38 13.08 -3.09
CA LEU A 75 -12.24 14.47 -3.55
C LEU A 75 -11.14 15.21 -2.77
N PHE A 76 -11.15 15.09 -1.44
CA PHE A 76 -10.11 15.70 -0.62
C PHE A 76 -8.72 15.12 -0.86
N GLY A 77 -8.63 13.81 -1.13
CA GLY A 77 -7.38 13.19 -1.57
C GLY A 77 -6.84 13.78 -2.87
N LEU A 78 -7.72 14.02 -3.86
CA LEU A 78 -7.34 14.65 -5.13
C LEU A 78 -6.89 16.10 -4.95
N LEU A 79 -7.60 16.87 -4.13
CA LEU A 79 -7.20 18.25 -3.80
C LEU A 79 -5.84 18.28 -3.09
N GLN A 80 -5.64 17.40 -2.10
CA GLN A 80 -4.38 17.24 -1.39
C GLN A 80 -3.23 16.92 -2.36
N MET A 81 -3.45 15.99 -3.30
CA MET A 81 -2.48 15.64 -4.35
C MET A 81 -2.14 16.83 -5.26
N ARG A 82 -3.14 17.61 -5.68
CA ARG A 82 -2.92 18.80 -6.51
C ARG A 82 -2.10 19.87 -5.79
N ILE A 83 -2.34 20.09 -4.50
CA ILE A 83 -1.57 21.05 -3.70
C ILE A 83 -0.13 20.59 -3.54
N SER A 84 0.07 19.28 -3.34
CA SER A 84 1.39 18.66 -3.29
C SER A 84 2.18 18.85 -4.59
N GLU A 85 1.51 18.81 -5.75
CA GLU A 85 2.15 19.09 -7.06
C GLU A 85 2.69 20.52 -7.14
N TRP A 86 1.92 21.52 -6.70
CA TRP A 86 2.41 22.91 -6.66
C TRP A 86 3.61 23.07 -5.71
N PHE A 87 3.60 22.35 -4.59
CA PHE A 87 4.74 22.32 -3.68
C PHE A 87 6.00 21.72 -4.35
N GLN A 88 5.85 20.63 -5.11
CA GLN A 88 6.93 20.03 -5.89
C GLN A 88 7.54 21.01 -6.90
N GLN A 89 6.69 21.66 -7.70
CA GLN A 89 7.09 22.62 -8.71
C GLN A 89 7.84 23.80 -8.09
N ARG A 90 7.33 24.32 -6.95
CA ARG A 90 7.96 25.43 -6.24
C ARG A 90 9.33 25.08 -5.69
N LEU A 91 9.49 23.89 -5.14
CA LEU A 91 10.78 23.41 -4.64
C LEU A 91 11.81 23.34 -5.77
N PHE A 92 11.41 22.85 -6.95
CA PHE A 92 12.27 22.78 -8.12
C PHE A 92 12.70 24.17 -8.59
N VAL A 93 11.75 25.09 -8.80
CA VAL A 93 12.02 26.46 -9.26
C VAL A 93 12.95 27.20 -8.29
N ARG A 94 12.68 27.14 -6.98
CA ARG A 94 13.53 27.79 -5.97
C ARG A 94 14.95 27.26 -5.95
N THR A 95 15.10 25.94 -6.07
CA THR A 95 16.44 25.33 -6.03
C THR A 95 17.19 25.61 -7.32
N ALA A 96 16.51 25.62 -8.48
CA ALA A 96 17.13 25.96 -9.76
C ALA A 96 17.61 27.42 -9.80
N TYR A 97 16.78 28.36 -9.33
CA TYR A 97 17.15 29.77 -9.19
C TYR A 97 18.36 29.94 -8.26
N PHE A 98 18.36 29.26 -7.11
CA PHE A 98 19.50 29.30 -6.18
C PHE A 98 20.80 28.82 -6.84
N PHE A 99 20.76 27.69 -7.56
CA PHE A 99 21.94 27.17 -8.25
C PHE A 99 22.45 28.13 -9.32
N GLU A 100 21.56 28.72 -10.13
CA GLU A 100 21.98 29.71 -11.12
C GLU A 100 22.66 30.92 -10.46
N ARG A 101 22.04 31.53 -9.45
CA ARG A 101 22.62 32.66 -8.72
C ARG A 101 23.96 32.27 -8.10
N ALA A 102 24.06 31.07 -7.55
CA ALA A 102 25.27 30.59 -6.92
C ALA A 102 26.43 30.41 -7.91
N LEU A 103 26.14 29.86 -9.10
CA LEU A 103 27.11 29.71 -10.18
C LEU A 103 27.51 31.07 -10.78
N ARG A 104 26.54 31.98 -11.02
CA ARG A 104 26.80 33.34 -11.52
C ARG A 104 27.68 34.14 -10.58
N ALA A 105 27.46 34.00 -9.26
CA ALA A 105 28.27 34.63 -8.22
C ALA A 105 29.66 33.97 -8.02
N LYS A 106 29.97 32.88 -8.74
CA LYS A 106 31.22 32.12 -8.65
C LYS A 106 31.57 31.74 -7.21
N LEU A 107 30.56 31.34 -6.45
CA LEU A 107 30.79 30.92 -5.07
C LEU A 107 31.76 29.73 -5.05
N PRO A 108 32.68 29.70 -4.08
CA PRO A 108 33.53 28.53 -3.90
C PRO A 108 32.65 27.29 -3.66
N THR A 109 33.16 26.12 -4.03
CA THR A 109 32.47 24.84 -3.82
C THR A 109 33.48 23.76 -3.44
N LYS A 110 33.14 22.95 -2.45
CA LYS A 110 33.90 21.75 -2.06
C LYS A 110 33.52 20.52 -2.89
N ALA A 111 32.46 20.63 -3.70
CA ALA A 111 32.03 19.54 -4.56
C ALA A 111 32.86 19.55 -5.85
N GLU A 112 33.41 18.39 -6.24
CA GLU A 112 34.06 18.22 -7.54
C GLU A 112 33.14 18.61 -8.71
N GLU A 113 31.82 18.42 -8.53
CA GLU A 113 30.79 18.74 -9.52
C GLU A 113 29.54 19.35 -8.84
N PRO A 114 29.45 20.69 -8.71
CA PRO A 114 28.32 21.33 -8.08
C PRO A 114 27.02 21.12 -8.86
N SER A 115 27.05 21.11 -10.20
CA SER A 115 25.86 20.88 -11.04
C SER A 115 25.21 19.52 -10.79
N HIS A 116 25.99 18.47 -10.52
CA HIS A 116 25.43 17.14 -10.20
C HIS A 116 24.70 17.11 -8.86
N ARG A 117 25.03 18.00 -7.94
CA ARG A 117 24.27 18.15 -6.68
C ARG A 117 22.86 18.65 -6.92
N PHE A 118 22.59 19.32 -8.05
CA PHE A 118 21.23 19.73 -8.41
C PHE A 118 20.28 18.53 -8.54
N PHE A 119 20.76 17.33 -8.92
CA PHE A 119 19.92 16.13 -8.99
C PHE A 119 19.37 15.69 -7.62
N ASP A 120 20.02 16.04 -6.50
CA ASP A 120 19.46 15.78 -5.16
C ASP A 120 18.14 16.57 -4.95
N THR A 121 17.88 17.63 -5.72
CA THR A 121 16.59 18.35 -5.77
C THR A 121 15.48 17.46 -6.28
N ILE A 122 15.73 16.63 -7.29
CA ILE A 122 14.73 15.72 -7.87
C ILE A 122 14.33 14.67 -6.82
N THR A 123 15.31 14.15 -6.06
CA THR A 123 15.03 13.26 -4.93
C THR A 123 14.15 13.96 -3.89
N LEU A 124 14.47 15.20 -3.53
CA LEU A 124 13.67 15.96 -2.57
C LEU A 124 12.25 16.25 -3.11
N GLN A 125 12.12 16.59 -4.40
CA GLN A 125 10.85 16.81 -5.08
C GLN A 125 9.97 15.55 -5.07
N LYS A 126 10.55 14.36 -5.16
CA LYS A 126 9.79 13.11 -5.12
C LYS A 126 9.42 12.68 -3.70
N GLU A 127 10.41 12.68 -2.79
CA GLU A 127 10.26 12.06 -1.49
C GLU A 127 9.56 12.96 -0.45
N LEU A 128 9.82 14.28 -0.48
CA LEU A 128 9.25 15.22 0.48
C LEU A 128 7.71 15.30 0.43
N PRO A 129 7.07 15.39 -0.76
CA PRO A 129 5.62 15.42 -0.86
C PRO A 129 5.00 14.05 -0.62
N LYS A 130 5.67 12.95 -1.01
CA LYS A 130 5.26 11.60 -0.62
C LYS A 130 5.16 11.49 0.90
N LEU A 131 6.18 11.96 1.61
CA LEU A 131 6.16 12.03 3.08
C LEU A 131 5.00 12.90 3.59
N LEU A 132 4.83 14.12 3.05
CA LEU A 132 3.75 15.02 3.47
C LEU A 132 2.35 14.45 3.22
N LEU A 133 2.15 13.66 2.16
CA LEU A 133 0.86 13.06 1.82
C LEU A 133 0.60 11.78 2.63
N GLU A 134 1.52 10.82 2.59
CA GLU A 134 1.31 9.49 3.15
C GLU A 134 1.45 9.49 4.67
N VAL A 135 2.50 10.11 5.20
CA VAL A 135 2.78 10.10 6.65
C VAL A 135 1.77 10.96 7.39
N SER A 136 1.43 12.16 6.91
CA SER A 136 0.44 13.01 7.60
C SER A 136 -0.93 12.34 7.68
N THR A 137 -1.41 11.77 6.57
CA THR A 137 -2.70 11.07 6.52
C THR A 137 -2.67 9.84 7.41
N ALA A 138 -1.58 9.05 7.40
CA ALA A 138 -1.44 7.87 8.25
C ALA A 138 -1.45 8.24 9.75
N VAL A 139 -0.74 9.28 10.16
CA VAL A 139 -0.75 9.76 11.56
C VAL A 139 -2.16 10.20 11.97
N LEU A 140 -2.83 11.00 11.13
CA LEU A 140 -4.18 11.51 11.43
C LEU A 140 -5.22 10.39 11.48
N GLN A 141 -5.16 9.45 10.53
CA GLN A 141 -6.01 8.26 10.55
C GLN A 141 -5.73 7.35 11.73
N LEU A 142 -4.48 7.26 12.19
CA LEU A 142 -4.13 6.53 13.40
C LEU A 142 -4.79 7.19 14.62
N ILE A 143 -4.64 8.51 14.79
CA ILE A 143 -5.31 9.26 15.87
C ILE A 143 -6.82 9.04 15.85
N PHE A 144 -7.46 9.20 14.69
CA PHE A 144 -8.90 8.99 14.51
C PHE A 144 -9.32 7.54 14.74
N GLY A 145 -8.51 6.57 14.32
CA GLY A 145 -8.75 5.15 14.57
C GLY A 145 -8.68 4.79 16.05
N PHE A 146 -7.69 5.31 16.77
CA PHE A 146 -7.59 5.15 18.24
C PHE A 146 -8.76 5.79 18.97
N LEU A 147 -9.14 7.01 18.58
CA LEU A 147 -10.31 7.70 19.12
C LEU A 147 -11.58 6.86 18.92
N LEU A 148 -11.74 6.27 17.74
CA LEU A 148 -12.89 5.45 17.41
C LEU A 148 -12.89 4.12 18.20
N LEU A 149 -11.75 3.45 18.36
CA LEU A 149 -11.65 2.25 19.21
C LEU A 149 -12.02 2.52 20.67
N LEU A 150 -11.68 3.72 21.18
CA LEU A 150 -12.04 4.15 22.53
C LEU A 150 -13.57 4.25 22.71
N LEU A 151 -14.32 4.55 21.66
CA LEU A 151 -15.78 4.56 21.69
C LEU A 151 -16.40 3.15 21.66
N TYR A 152 -15.66 2.13 21.22
CA TYR A 152 -16.15 0.75 21.14
C TYR A 152 -15.90 -0.05 22.42
N ASN A 153 -14.63 -0.25 22.80
CA ASN A 153 -14.26 -1.00 23.99
C ASN A 153 -12.81 -0.73 24.39
N LEU A 154 -12.53 -0.61 25.69
CA LEU A 154 -11.19 -0.40 26.23
C LEU A 154 -10.23 -1.56 25.94
N THR A 155 -10.71 -2.81 25.82
CA THR A 155 -9.88 -3.98 25.49
C THR A 155 -9.20 -3.82 24.12
N PHE A 156 -9.93 -3.31 23.13
CA PHE A 156 -9.42 -3.04 21.80
C PHE A 156 -8.40 -1.90 21.79
N VAL A 157 -8.57 -0.87 22.62
CA VAL A 157 -7.59 0.21 22.78
C VAL A 157 -6.25 -0.34 23.29
N GLY A 158 -6.29 -1.25 24.27
CA GLY A 158 -5.09 -1.90 24.80
C GLY A 158 -4.29 -2.65 23.73
N ALA A 159 -4.98 -3.46 22.91
CA ALA A 159 -4.36 -4.17 21.80
C ALA A 159 -3.77 -3.21 20.75
N ALA A 160 -4.48 -2.14 20.38
CA ALA A 160 -3.97 -1.13 19.47
C ALA A 160 -2.72 -0.42 20.04
N PHE A 161 -2.69 -0.12 21.35
CA PHE A 161 -1.54 0.51 21.99
C PHE A 161 -0.29 -0.37 21.99
N ILE A 162 -0.47 -1.69 22.15
CA ILE A 162 0.63 -2.67 22.01
C ILE A 162 1.21 -2.62 20.60
N ILE A 163 0.36 -2.66 19.56
CA ILE A 163 0.78 -2.55 18.16
C ILE A 163 1.57 -1.25 17.94
N PHE A 164 1.04 -0.13 18.42
CA PHE A 164 1.67 1.18 18.27
C PHE A 164 3.03 1.25 18.97
N SER A 165 3.13 0.68 20.18
CA SER A 165 4.38 0.62 20.94
C SER A 165 5.45 -0.21 20.23
N ILE A 166 5.08 -1.37 19.68
CA ILE A 166 5.98 -2.22 18.88
C ILE A 166 6.50 -1.44 17.67
N ALA A 167 5.63 -0.76 16.94
CA ALA A 167 6.05 0.01 15.77
C ALA A 167 6.92 1.22 16.13
N LEU A 168 6.64 1.93 17.22
CA LEU A 168 7.46 3.05 17.67
C LEU A 168 8.87 2.59 18.05
N PHE A 169 8.98 1.43 18.71
CA PHE A 169 10.25 0.78 18.99
C PHE A 169 11.00 0.41 17.70
N LEU A 170 10.33 -0.24 16.75
CA LEU A 170 10.92 -0.63 15.46
C LEU A 170 11.40 0.58 14.64
N LEU A 171 10.60 1.65 14.61
CA LEU A 171 10.92 2.86 13.88
C LEU A 171 12.14 3.57 14.49
N ARG A 172 12.19 3.71 15.82
CA ARG A 172 13.35 4.29 16.52
C ARG A 172 14.63 3.48 16.29
N TRP A 173 14.53 2.15 16.32
CA TRP A 173 15.66 1.26 16.06
C TRP A 173 16.14 1.34 14.60
N SER A 174 15.20 1.39 13.65
CA SER A 174 15.49 1.51 12.21
C SER A 174 16.16 2.84 11.86
N LEU A 175 15.63 3.96 12.36
CA LEU A 175 16.14 5.31 12.06
C LEU A 175 17.62 5.47 12.42
N ALA A 176 18.06 4.93 13.56
CA ALA A 176 19.43 5.07 14.02
C ALA A 176 20.44 4.33 13.13
N ARG A 177 20.07 3.17 12.59
CA ARG A 177 20.98 2.34 11.77
C ARG A 177 20.81 2.58 10.27
N GLY A 178 19.58 2.79 9.81
CA GLY A 178 19.25 2.96 8.39
C GLY A 178 19.88 4.21 7.77
N PHE A 179 19.90 5.32 8.50
CA PHE A 179 20.51 6.57 8.03
C PHE A 179 22.01 6.41 7.74
N ASP A 180 22.77 5.75 8.62
CA ASP A 180 24.20 5.55 8.44
C ASP A 180 24.49 4.67 7.20
N TRP A 181 23.71 3.61 6.98
CA TRP A 181 23.81 2.76 5.79
C TRP A 181 23.40 3.49 4.50
N SER A 182 22.36 4.33 4.55
CA SER A 182 21.93 5.15 3.40
C SER A 182 23.01 6.18 3.02
N MET A 183 23.62 6.83 4.01
CA MET A 183 24.74 7.75 3.78
C MET A 183 25.95 7.04 3.17
N GLN A 184 26.27 5.83 3.64
CA GLN A 184 27.35 5.02 3.08
C GLN A 184 27.04 4.57 1.64
N GLU A 185 25.82 4.08 1.37
CA GLU A 185 25.36 3.74 0.02
C GLU A 185 25.50 4.93 -0.93
N SER A 186 25.07 6.11 -0.48
CA SER A 186 25.19 7.32 -1.28
C SER A 186 26.65 7.71 -1.53
N LYS A 187 27.55 7.56 -0.55
CA LYS A 187 28.97 7.87 -0.71
C LYS A 187 29.59 7.01 -1.82
N GLU A 188 29.31 5.72 -1.83
CA GLU A 188 29.82 4.79 -2.86
C GLU A 188 29.30 5.15 -4.26
N LYS A 189 28.04 5.63 -4.40
CA LYS A 189 27.51 6.12 -5.69
C LYS A 189 28.34 7.28 -6.24
N PHE A 190 28.70 8.25 -5.40
CA PHE A 190 29.53 9.40 -5.82
C PHE A 190 30.96 8.99 -6.16
N MET A 191 31.55 8.06 -5.41
CA MET A 191 32.88 7.54 -5.73
C MET A 191 32.90 6.84 -7.10
N LEU A 192 31.82 6.11 -7.43
CA LEU A 192 31.66 5.46 -8.72
C LEU A 192 31.48 6.48 -9.87
N THR A 193 30.66 7.52 -9.70
CA THR A 193 30.49 8.57 -10.73
C THR A 193 31.80 9.34 -10.96
N ALA A 194 32.52 9.68 -9.88
CA ALA A 194 33.82 10.34 -9.99
C ALA A 194 34.87 9.47 -10.70
N ALA A 195 34.81 8.14 -10.51
CA ALA A 195 35.68 7.20 -11.21
C ALA A 195 35.31 7.07 -12.70
N LEU A 196 34.01 7.00 -13.04
CA LEU A 196 33.53 6.97 -14.43
C LEU A 196 33.94 8.22 -15.20
N LYS A 197 33.85 9.41 -14.59
CA LYS A 197 34.31 10.65 -15.23
C LYS A 197 35.83 10.68 -15.42
N ARG A 198 36.58 10.16 -14.45
CA ARG A 198 38.02 9.95 -14.61
C ARG A 198 38.32 8.99 -15.75
N GLU A 199 37.49 7.98 -15.95
CA GLU A 199 37.61 7.06 -17.08
C GLU A 199 37.34 7.74 -18.43
N GLU A 200 36.32 8.60 -18.52
CA GLU A 200 36.04 9.41 -19.72
C GLU A 200 37.21 10.35 -20.08
N SER A 201 37.92 10.86 -19.08
CA SER A 201 38.98 11.87 -19.27
C SER A 201 40.40 11.32 -19.31
N GLN A 202 40.68 10.21 -18.61
CA GLN A 202 42.04 9.66 -18.40
C GLN A 202 42.19 8.22 -18.89
N GLY A 203 41.12 7.58 -19.38
CA GLY A 203 41.13 6.22 -19.91
C GLY A 203 40.74 5.12 -18.90
N PRO A 204 40.73 3.84 -19.33
CA PRO A 204 40.09 2.73 -18.62
C PRO A 204 40.60 2.54 -17.18
N GLN A 205 39.70 2.52 -16.20
CA GLN A 205 40.02 2.20 -14.80
C GLN A 205 39.20 1.01 -14.30
N PRO A 206 39.76 0.14 -13.43
CA PRO A 206 39.01 -1.00 -12.90
C PRO A 206 37.92 -0.55 -11.91
N LEU A 207 36.67 -0.48 -12.37
CA LEU A 207 35.50 -0.08 -11.56
C LEU A 207 34.95 -1.19 -10.64
N SER A 208 35.39 -2.44 -10.84
CA SER A 208 34.83 -3.63 -10.16
C SER A 208 34.86 -3.53 -8.63
N GLY A 209 35.93 -2.96 -8.07
CA GLY A 209 36.06 -2.75 -6.62
C GLY A 209 35.03 -1.76 -6.06
N LEU A 210 34.79 -0.64 -6.76
CA LEU A 210 33.81 0.37 -6.37
C LEU A 210 32.38 -0.18 -6.43
N VAL A 211 32.07 -0.94 -7.49
CA VAL A 211 30.79 -1.65 -7.60
C VAL A 211 30.63 -2.66 -6.47
N GLY A 212 31.69 -3.39 -6.11
CA GLY A 212 31.69 -4.32 -4.97
C GLY A 212 31.36 -3.64 -3.64
N ASN A 213 31.95 -2.47 -3.38
CA ASN A 213 31.69 -1.67 -2.18
C ASN A 213 30.24 -1.15 -2.15
N TYR A 214 29.74 -0.63 -3.28
CA TYR A 214 28.35 -0.24 -3.43
C TYR A 214 27.39 -1.40 -3.12
N LEU A 215 27.62 -2.58 -3.69
CA LEU A 215 26.79 -3.76 -3.46
C LEU A 215 26.80 -4.21 -2.00
N LYS A 216 27.92 -4.03 -1.28
CA LYS A 216 28.01 -4.31 0.16
C LYS A 216 27.18 -3.31 0.96
N ALA A 217 27.29 -2.01 0.66
CA ALA A 217 26.51 -0.96 1.31
C ALA A 217 25.00 -1.12 1.06
N ARG A 218 24.60 -1.35 -0.21
CA ARG A 218 23.20 -1.56 -0.61
C ARG A 218 22.56 -2.78 0.07
N ARG A 219 23.30 -3.91 0.17
CA ARG A 219 22.82 -5.10 0.90
C ARG A 219 22.66 -4.84 2.41
N GLY A 220 23.54 -4.04 3.00
CA GLY A 220 23.44 -3.61 4.40
C GLY A 220 22.18 -2.79 4.65
N HIS A 221 21.95 -1.77 3.83
CA HIS A 221 20.76 -0.92 3.87
C HIS A 221 19.47 -1.73 3.69
N PHE A 222 19.38 -2.54 2.63
CA PHE A 222 18.18 -3.33 2.32
C PHE A 222 17.85 -4.37 3.40
N ARG A 223 18.85 -4.97 4.07
CA ARG A 223 18.62 -5.96 5.13
C ARG A 223 17.82 -5.37 6.31
N ILE A 224 18.02 -4.09 6.63
CA ILE A 224 17.28 -3.40 7.70
C ILE A 224 15.82 -3.21 7.27
N LEU A 225 15.60 -2.71 6.04
CA LEU A 225 14.27 -2.50 5.48
C LEU A 225 13.48 -3.80 5.37
N TRP A 226 14.12 -4.89 4.92
CA TRP A 226 13.49 -6.19 4.79
C TRP A 226 13.05 -6.76 6.15
N ARG A 227 13.92 -6.69 7.17
CA ARG A 227 13.58 -7.14 8.53
C ARG A 227 12.40 -6.36 9.11
N LEU A 228 12.37 -5.05 8.87
CA LEU A 228 11.31 -4.17 9.34
C LEU A 228 9.95 -4.54 8.73
N HIS A 229 9.89 -4.76 7.41
CA HIS A 229 8.66 -5.20 6.73
C HIS A 229 8.25 -6.62 7.13
N ALA A 230 9.21 -7.54 7.31
CA ALA A 230 8.91 -8.92 7.73
C ALA A 230 8.29 -8.98 9.14
N ILE A 231 8.85 -8.25 10.10
CA ILE A 231 8.31 -8.18 11.48
C ILE A 231 6.90 -7.59 11.48
N LEU A 232 6.68 -6.54 10.70
CA LEU A 232 5.38 -5.88 10.62
C LEU A 232 4.31 -6.75 9.95
N GLY A 233 4.66 -7.42 8.84
CA GLY A 233 3.77 -8.38 8.18
C GLY A 233 3.40 -9.55 9.10
N GLY A 234 4.38 -10.09 9.85
CA GLY A 234 4.11 -11.11 10.87
C GLY A 234 3.19 -10.61 11.98
N THR A 235 3.42 -9.38 12.46
CA THR A 235 2.57 -8.72 13.47
C THR A 235 1.14 -8.55 12.95
N ARG A 236 0.96 -8.12 11.69
CA ARG A 236 -0.35 -7.99 11.05
C ARG A 236 -1.12 -9.31 11.04
N VAL A 237 -0.51 -10.39 10.58
CA VAL A 237 -1.16 -11.72 10.54
C VAL A 237 -1.54 -12.19 11.95
N ALA A 238 -0.63 -12.04 12.93
CA ALA A 238 -0.89 -12.43 14.30
C ALA A 238 -2.05 -11.66 14.94
N PHE A 239 -2.11 -10.33 14.73
CA PHE A 239 -3.18 -9.50 15.26
C PHE A 239 -4.52 -9.73 14.56
N THR A 240 -4.54 -9.92 13.24
CA THR A 240 -5.78 -10.29 12.52
C THR A 240 -6.34 -11.62 13.04
N ALA A 241 -5.50 -12.64 13.22
CA ALA A 241 -5.94 -13.92 13.78
C ALA A 241 -6.46 -13.77 15.22
N SER A 242 -5.75 -13.00 16.05
CA SER A 242 -6.15 -12.74 17.44
C SER A 242 -7.48 -11.99 17.52
N LEU A 243 -7.69 -10.99 16.67
CA LEU A 243 -8.90 -10.19 16.64
C LEU A 243 -10.11 -10.98 16.13
N LEU A 244 -9.93 -11.84 15.13
CA LEU A 244 -10.98 -12.74 14.67
C LEU A 244 -11.38 -13.75 15.75
N ALA A 245 -10.41 -14.34 16.45
CA ALA A 245 -10.67 -15.31 17.52
C ALA A 245 -11.36 -14.65 18.73
N VAL A 246 -10.76 -13.58 19.27
CA VAL A 246 -11.28 -12.88 20.46
C VAL A 246 -12.55 -12.12 20.14
N GLY A 247 -12.60 -11.41 19.01
CA GLY A 247 -13.79 -10.67 18.62
C GLY A 247 -14.95 -11.60 18.23
N GLY A 248 -14.68 -12.73 17.57
CA GLY A 248 -15.67 -13.77 17.33
C GLY A 248 -16.25 -14.32 18.63
N TRP A 249 -15.40 -14.60 19.63
CA TRP A 249 -15.85 -14.97 20.98
C TRP A 249 -16.73 -13.88 21.62
N LEU A 250 -16.32 -12.61 21.58
CA LEU A 250 -17.09 -11.51 22.17
C LEU A 250 -18.46 -11.30 21.50
N VAL A 251 -18.58 -11.64 20.22
CA VAL A 251 -19.87 -11.64 19.52
C VAL A 251 -20.75 -12.80 19.98
N MET A 252 -20.18 -13.99 20.19
CA MET A 252 -20.91 -15.15 20.72
C MET A 252 -21.47 -14.87 22.12
N ASP A 253 -20.68 -14.21 22.98
CA ASP A 253 -21.10 -13.79 24.32
C ASP A 253 -22.04 -12.56 24.32
N GLN A 254 -22.44 -12.07 23.13
CA GLN A 254 -23.32 -10.91 22.94
C GLN A 254 -22.81 -9.60 23.59
N VAL A 255 -21.52 -9.53 23.94
CA VAL A 255 -20.89 -8.31 24.48
C VAL A 255 -20.73 -7.25 23.39
N VAL A 256 -20.52 -7.70 22.15
CA VAL A 256 -20.31 -6.86 20.98
C VAL A 256 -21.27 -7.30 19.87
N SER A 257 -21.96 -6.36 19.22
CA SER A 257 -22.83 -6.70 18.08
C SER A 257 -22.01 -7.07 16.83
N ILE A 258 -22.60 -7.82 15.89
CA ILE A 258 -21.92 -8.19 14.63
C ILE A 258 -21.43 -6.93 13.88
N GLY A 259 -22.25 -5.88 13.82
CA GLY A 259 -21.87 -4.62 13.18
C GLY A 259 -20.68 -3.93 13.86
N GLN A 260 -20.65 -3.91 15.20
CA GLN A 260 -19.53 -3.35 15.96
C GLN A 260 -18.25 -4.17 15.78
N PHE A 261 -18.34 -5.50 15.76
CA PHE A 261 -17.21 -6.38 15.52
C PHE A 261 -16.57 -6.11 14.14
N VAL A 262 -17.39 -6.02 13.09
CA VAL A 262 -16.91 -5.68 11.73
C VAL A 262 -16.25 -4.30 11.69
N ALA A 263 -16.84 -3.30 12.36
CA ALA A 263 -16.23 -1.97 12.42
C ALA A 263 -14.89 -1.96 13.16
N VAL A 264 -14.80 -2.63 14.32
CA VAL A 264 -13.54 -2.77 15.06
C VAL A 264 -12.48 -3.43 14.19
N GLU A 265 -12.82 -4.49 13.46
CA GLU A 265 -11.88 -5.15 12.55
C GLU A 265 -11.40 -4.22 11.43
N ILE A 266 -12.31 -3.49 10.76
CA ILE A 266 -11.96 -2.51 9.74
C ILE A 266 -11.04 -1.42 10.30
N VAL A 267 -11.32 -0.91 11.50
CA VAL A 267 -10.50 0.10 12.17
C VAL A 267 -9.10 -0.45 12.47
N PHE A 268 -8.99 -1.67 12.99
CA PHE A 268 -7.70 -2.31 13.24
C PHE A 268 -6.88 -2.52 11.97
N LEU A 269 -7.50 -3.03 10.91
CA LEU A 269 -6.84 -3.19 9.61
C LEU A 269 -6.36 -1.84 9.06
N THR A 270 -7.13 -0.78 9.28
CA THR A 270 -6.75 0.58 8.91
C THR A 270 -5.56 1.09 9.74
N ILE A 271 -5.56 0.87 11.06
CA ILE A 271 -4.43 1.21 11.94
C ILE A 271 -3.17 0.46 11.51
N LEU A 272 -3.24 -0.85 11.26
CA LEU A 272 -2.12 -1.67 10.80
C LEU A 272 -1.57 -1.17 9.46
N THR A 273 -2.45 -0.89 8.49
CA THR A 273 -2.05 -0.36 7.18
C THR A 273 -1.40 1.02 7.30
N ASN A 274 -1.88 1.88 8.20
CA ASN A 274 -1.26 3.19 8.41
C ASN A 274 0.08 3.07 9.12
N LEU A 275 0.25 2.10 10.00
CA LEU A 275 1.53 1.77 10.60
C LEU A 275 2.57 1.30 9.56
N GLU A 276 2.13 0.47 8.61
CA GLU A 276 2.93 0.09 7.42
C GLU A 276 3.39 1.31 6.64
N LYS A 277 2.51 2.29 6.39
CA LYS A 277 2.87 3.55 5.71
C LYS A 277 3.88 4.39 6.48
N LEU A 278 3.75 4.48 7.81
CA LEU A 278 4.74 5.21 8.64
C LEU A 278 6.12 4.55 8.57
N ILE A 279 6.14 3.23 8.58
CA ILE A 279 7.35 2.44 8.48
C ILE A 279 7.98 2.53 7.08
N SER A 280 7.20 2.40 6.01
CA SER A 280 7.70 2.53 4.64
C SER A 280 8.15 3.96 4.31
N GLY A 281 7.51 4.96 4.92
CA GLY A 281 7.93 6.36 4.84
C GLY A 281 9.31 6.65 5.45
N THR A 282 9.88 5.72 6.23
CA THR A 282 11.23 5.87 6.81
C THR A 282 12.32 5.90 5.73
N ASP A 283 12.16 5.16 4.63
CA ASP A 283 13.09 5.19 3.49
C ASP A 283 13.10 6.58 2.86
N SER A 284 11.91 7.15 2.61
CA SER A 284 11.73 8.52 2.13
C SER A 284 12.35 9.54 3.09
N ILE A 285 12.24 9.37 4.41
CA ILE A 285 12.92 10.24 5.39
C ILE A 285 14.45 10.20 5.19
N PHE A 286 15.04 9.02 5.01
CA PHE A 286 16.49 8.91 4.81
C PHE A 286 16.96 9.61 3.55
N ASP A 287 16.23 9.45 2.45
CA ASP A 287 16.54 10.09 1.18
C ASP A 287 16.39 11.62 1.28
N ILE A 288 15.31 12.11 1.91
CA ILE A 288 15.11 13.55 2.16
C ILE A 288 16.25 14.13 2.98
N LEU A 289 16.57 13.53 4.14
CA LEU A 289 17.62 14.04 5.03
C LEU A 289 18.98 14.03 4.34
N THR A 290 19.26 12.98 3.57
CA THR A 290 20.51 12.84 2.82
C THR A 290 20.61 13.90 1.72
N SER A 291 19.55 14.11 0.93
CA SER A 291 19.51 15.14 -0.12
C SER A 291 19.58 16.55 0.45
N LEU A 292 18.91 16.85 1.55
CA LEU A 292 18.98 18.15 2.23
C LEU A 292 20.41 18.47 2.68
N VAL A 293 21.11 17.51 3.30
CA VAL A 293 22.49 17.70 3.75
C VAL A 293 23.43 17.94 2.56
N LYS A 294 23.24 17.24 1.45
CA LYS A 294 24.08 17.39 0.26
C LYS A 294 23.87 18.73 -0.44
N LEU A 295 22.61 19.11 -0.66
CA LEU A 295 22.26 20.38 -1.31
C LEU A 295 22.85 21.57 -0.52
N ASP A 296 22.65 21.57 0.80
CA ASP A 296 23.14 22.64 1.67
C ASP A 296 24.67 22.74 1.68
N LYS A 297 25.38 21.60 1.71
CA LYS A 297 26.85 21.56 1.73
C LYS A 297 27.52 21.88 0.39
N THR A 298 26.76 22.08 -0.69
CA THR A 298 27.34 22.28 -2.04
C THR A 298 28.13 23.59 -2.13
N PHE A 299 27.63 24.66 -1.50
CA PHE A 299 28.25 25.99 -1.51
C PHE A 299 28.61 26.49 -0.10
N ASP A 300 28.78 25.58 0.87
CA ASP A 300 29.06 25.89 2.29
C ASP A 300 30.54 26.24 2.55
N HIS A 301 30.80 27.48 2.99
CA HIS A 301 32.15 28.05 3.17
C HIS A 301 32.23 28.91 4.42
N ASP A 302 33.42 28.92 5.03
CA ASP A 302 33.74 29.85 6.11
C ASP A 302 33.53 31.28 5.58
N HIS A 303 32.63 32.04 6.20
CA HIS A 303 32.22 33.43 5.90
C HIS A 303 31.06 33.67 4.90
N VAL A 304 30.47 32.65 4.27
CA VAL A 304 29.29 32.83 3.39
C VAL A 304 28.13 31.93 3.85
N ASN A 305 27.13 32.52 4.51
CA ASN A 305 25.95 31.81 5.00
C ASN A 305 24.77 31.96 4.03
N ILE A 306 24.85 31.23 2.92
CA ILE A 306 23.78 31.12 1.92
C ILE A 306 23.27 29.68 1.91
N SER A 307 21.96 29.52 1.81
CA SER A 307 21.36 28.19 1.78
C SER A 307 20.32 28.08 0.68
N PRO A 308 20.24 26.95 -0.05
CA PRO A 308 19.16 26.67 -0.99
C PRO A 308 17.79 26.66 -0.30
N PHE A 309 17.74 26.65 1.03
CA PHE A 309 16.53 26.63 1.84
C PHE A 309 16.29 27.94 2.59
N ASN A 310 17.03 29.01 2.33
CA ASN A 310 16.75 30.33 2.89
C ASN A 310 15.96 31.16 1.86
N PRO A 311 14.75 31.68 2.19
CA PRO A 311 13.94 32.50 1.29
C PRO A 311 14.67 33.67 0.64
N LYS A 312 15.59 34.30 1.37
CA LYS A 312 16.39 35.44 0.85
C LYS A 312 17.38 35.04 -0.24
N ASP A 313 17.74 33.76 -0.28
CA ASP A 313 18.78 33.24 -1.17
C ASP A 313 18.19 32.52 -2.39
N ASN A 314 16.98 31.99 -2.28
CA ASN A 314 16.37 31.09 -3.27
C ASN A 314 15.08 31.61 -3.94
N GLN A 315 14.58 32.78 -3.56
CA GLN A 315 13.41 33.39 -4.21
C GLN A 315 13.85 34.41 -5.25
N PRO A 316 13.25 34.42 -6.45
CA PRO A 316 13.55 35.41 -7.47
C PRO A 316 12.97 36.79 -7.12
N PHE A 317 13.79 37.84 -7.24
CA PHE A 317 13.42 39.23 -6.95
C PHE A 317 13.66 40.22 -8.10
N GLU A 318 14.58 39.94 -9.03
CA GLU A 318 14.97 40.87 -10.10
C GLU A 318 14.72 40.33 -11.52
N ASP A 319 14.64 39.00 -11.71
CA ASP A 319 14.51 38.38 -13.02
C ASP A 319 13.03 38.10 -13.38
N ALA A 320 12.50 38.80 -14.40
CA ALA A 320 11.10 38.68 -14.83
C ALA A 320 10.71 37.25 -15.23
N GLU A 321 11.59 36.52 -15.91
CA GLU A 321 11.36 35.13 -16.31
C GLU A 321 11.26 34.19 -15.10
N TRP A 322 12.12 34.37 -14.09
CA TRP A 322 12.06 33.57 -12.87
C TRP A 322 10.86 33.92 -11.98
N LEU A 323 10.50 35.19 -11.92
CA LEU A 323 9.28 35.64 -11.26
C LEU A 323 8.06 34.98 -11.92
N GLU A 324 7.98 34.95 -13.24
CA GLU A 324 6.91 34.27 -13.97
C GLU A 324 6.87 32.76 -13.65
N ASN A 325 8.01 32.07 -13.75
CA ASN A 325 8.12 30.66 -13.40
C ASN A 325 7.69 30.40 -11.94
N PHE A 326 8.09 31.26 -11.00
CA PHE A 326 7.70 31.15 -9.60
C PHE A 326 6.20 31.41 -9.38
N HIS A 327 5.61 32.36 -10.09
CA HIS A 327 4.17 32.63 -10.06
C HIS A 327 3.35 31.45 -10.60
N GLN A 328 3.82 30.75 -11.64
CA GLN A 328 3.16 29.55 -12.16
C GLN A 328 3.11 28.39 -11.14
N THR A 329 4.01 28.37 -10.15
CA THR A 329 3.98 27.38 -9.05
C THR A 329 2.94 27.67 -7.96
N HIS A 330 2.21 28.78 -8.08
CA HIS A 330 1.11 29.12 -7.19
C HIS A 330 -0.23 28.80 -7.87
N PRO A 331 -1.25 28.43 -7.10
CA PRO A 331 -2.60 28.37 -7.64
C PRO A 331 -2.95 29.72 -8.29
N PRO A 332 -3.55 29.74 -9.50
CA PRO A 332 -3.92 30.98 -10.14
C PRO A 332 -4.85 31.76 -9.21
N THR A 333 -4.46 32.98 -8.84
CA THR A 333 -5.11 33.85 -7.84
C THR A 333 -6.61 34.06 -8.09
N SER A 334 -7.07 33.84 -9.33
CA SER A 334 -8.46 33.87 -9.80
C SER A 334 -9.34 32.68 -9.34
N LYS A 335 -8.76 31.58 -8.82
CA LYS A 335 -9.51 30.41 -8.32
C LYS A 335 -9.36 30.21 -6.81
N GLN A 336 -9.83 31.19 -6.06
CA GLN A 336 -10.35 30.95 -4.71
C GLN A 336 -11.52 29.94 -4.82
N ALA A 337 -11.61 28.82 -4.11
CA ALA A 337 -10.96 28.51 -2.86
C ALA A 337 -11.12 27.00 -2.52
N PRO A 338 -10.06 26.31 -2.07
CA PRO A 338 -10.24 25.15 -1.19
C PRO A 338 -11.09 25.50 0.04
N TRP A 339 -11.00 26.76 0.51
CA TRP A 339 -11.80 27.30 1.61
C TRP A 339 -13.32 27.34 1.32
N ARG A 340 -13.75 27.52 0.07
CA ARG A 340 -15.19 27.46 -0.31
C ARG A 340 -15.71 26.04 -0.24
N TRP A 341 -14.90 25.06 -0.60
CA TRP A 341 -15.24 23.65 -0.43
C TRP A 341 -15.25 23.23 1.04
N MET A 342 -14.29 23.72 1.84
CA MET A 342 -14.29 23.53 3.30
C MET A 342 -15.50 24.20 3.97
N ALA A 343 -15.88 25.40 3.53
CA ALA A 343 -17.08 26.10 4.01
C ALA A 343 -18.36 25.40 3.54
N PHE A 344 -18.43 24.95 2.29
CA PHE A 344 -19.55 24.16 1.77
C PHE A 344 -19.71 22.86 2.57
N LEU A 345 -18.61 22.16 2.87
CA LEU A 345 -18.63 20.95 3.69
C LEU A 345 -18.97 21.21 5.15
N GLY A 346 -18.44 22.28 5.74
CA GLY A 346 -18.81 22.72 7.07
C GLY A 346 -20.31 23.00 7.13
N LEU A 347 -20.85 23.66 6.10
CA LEU A 347 -22.27 23.97 5.97
C LEU A 347 -23.13 22.72 5.71
N THR A 348 -22.67 21.75 4.91
CA THR A 348 -23.40 20.49 4.69
C THR A 348 -23.34 19.58 5.93
N SER A 349 -22.19 19.49 6.59
CA SER A 349 -22.04 18.74 7.84
C SER A 349 -22.86 19.38 8.97
N PHE A 350 -22.92 20.71 9.02
CA PHE A 350 -23.80 21.45 9.91
C PHE A 350 -25.27 21.24 9.56
N ALA A 351 -25.66 21.31 8.27
CA ALA A 351 -27.02 21.02 7.82
C ALA A 351 -27.45 19.58 8.14
N CYS A 352 -26.53 18.61 8.08
CA CYS A 352 -26.80 17.23 8.51
C CYS A 352 -27.11 17.10 10.01
N LEU A 353 -26.66 18.03 10.87
CA LEU A 353 -27.09 18.07 12.27
C LEU A 353 -28.56 18.50 12.42
N PHE A 354 -29.11 19.22 11.43
CA PHE A 354 -30.51 19.64 11.39
C PHE A 354 -31.40 18.70 10.56
N LEU A 355 -30.83 17.68 9.92
CA LEU A 355 -31.65 16.56 9.45
C LEU A 355 -32.31 15.95 10.69
N PRO A 356 -33.62 15.69 10.67
CA PRO A 356 -34.34 15.16 11.81
C PRO A 356 -33.93 13.70 12.00
N TRP A 357 -32.73 13.48 12.54
CA TRP A 357 -32.30 12.22 13.10
C TRP A 357 -33.09 12.06 14.39
N THR A 358 -34.20 11.35 14.31
CA THR A 358 -34.89 10.84 15.48
C THR A 358 -34.39 9.41 15.74
N GLN A 359 -33.72 9.21 16.88
CA GLN A 359 -33.34 7.87 17.36
C GLN A 359 -34.56 7.11 17.89
N THR A 360 -35.66 7.83 18.15
CA THR A 360 -36.92 7.34 18.69
C THR A 360 -38.09 7.99 17.97
N VAL A 361 -38.97 7.18 17.40
CA VAL A 361 -40.25 7.63 16.83
C VAL A 361 -41.25 7.72 17.99
N SER A 362 -41.72 8.92 18.31
CA SER A 362 -42.82 9.10 19.27
C SER A 362 -44.13 8.65 18.61
N MET A 363 -44.59 7.45 18.93
CA MET A 363 -45.94 7.01 18.57
C MET A 363 -46.90 7.26 19.73
N VAL A 364 -48.11 7.69 19.42
CA VAL A 364 -49.23 7.67 20.38
C VAL A 364 -49.69 6.21 20.45
N GLY A 365 -49.38 5.55 21.56
CA GLY A 365 -49.84 4.19 21.84
C GLY A 365 -51.16 4.23 22.60
N GLU A 366 -52.18 3.57 22.08
CA GLU A 366 -53.38 3.21 22.82
C GLU A 366 -53.09 1.89 23.57
N VAL A 367 -53.48 1.80 24.85
CA VAL A 367 -53.36 0.54 25.61
C VAL A 367 -54.44 -0.38 25.08
N THR A 368 -54.09 -1.22 24.10
CA THR A 368 -55.07 -2.07 23.42
C THR A 368 -55.45 -3.31 24.23
N MET A 369 -54.68 -3.69 25.25
CA MET A 369 -54.83 -4.97 25.96
C MET A 369 -54.45 -4.84 27.44
N ASP A 370 -55.39 -5.18 28.32
CA ASP A 370 -55.29 -5.11 29.80
C ASP A 370 -54.62 -6.39 30.39
N ASN A 371 -54.54 -7.46 29.61
CA ASN A 371 -54.00 -8.77 30.01
C ASN A 371 -52.59 -9.01 29.42
N PRO A 372 -51.56 -9.25 30.25
CA PRO A 372 -50.19 -9.54 29.80
C PRO A 372 -50.06 -10.73 28.84
N MET A 373 -51.00 -11.68 28.87
CA MET A 373 -51.04 -12.84 27.96
C MET A 373 -51.38 -12.48 26.51
N GLU A 374 -52.02 -11.33 26.28
CA GLU A 374 -52.40 -10.89 24.93
C GLU A 374 -51.26 -10.11 24.25
N ARG A 375 -50.17 -9.84 24.99
CA ARG A 375 -48.98 -9.18 24.48
C ARG A 375 -48.03 -10.23 23.87
N PRO A 376 -47.69 -10.13 22.56
CA PRO A 376 -46.62 -10.94 22.01
C PRO A 376 -45.30 -10.52 22.65
N ALA A 377 -44.77 -11.32 23.56
CA ALA A 377 -43.46 -11.11 24.17
C ALA A 377 -42.49 -12.20 23.66
N ALA A 378 -41.43 -11.78 22.97
CA ALA A 378 -40.36 -12.68 22.58
C ALA A 378 -39.49 -12.96 23.83
N ILE A 379 -39.66 -14.13 24.44
CA ILE A 379 -38.74 -14.64 25.46
C ILE A 379 -37.62 -15.34 24.71
N TYR A 380 -36.43 -14.71 24.69
CA TYR A 380 -35.25 -15.32 24.09
C TYR A 380 -34.63 -16.32 25.08
N ALA A 381 -35.02 -17.58 24.97
CA ALA A 381 -34.36 -18.71 25.64
C ALA A 381 -33.37 -19.37 24.66
N ALA A 382 -32.31 -20.01 25.19
CA ALA A 382 -31.30 -20.68 24.37
C ALA A 382 -31.88 -21.84 23.53
N GLU A 383 -33.03 -22.38 23.96
CA GLU A 383 -33.88 -23.30 23.21
C GLU A 383 -35.34 -22.84 23.33
N ASN A 384 -36.11 -22.96 22.24
CA ASN A 384 -37.49 -22.48 22.18
C ASN A 384 -38.40 -23.28 23.14
N GLY A 385 -39.06 -22.60 24.07
CA GLY A 385 -40.07 -23.18 24.97
C GLY A 385 -41.37 -22.39 24.93
N ARG A 386 -42.51 -23.06 25.13
CA ARG A 386 -43.81 -22.40 25.29
C ARG A 386 -44.10 -22.23 26.78
N LEU A 387 -44.59 -21.05 27.11
CA LEU A 387 -45.09 -20.79 28.45
C LEU A 387 -46.39 -21.57 28.65
N SER A 388 -46.38 -22.58 29.52
CA SER A 388 -47.50 -23.50 29.71
C SER A 388 -48.52 -22.92 30.67
N THR A 389 -48.10 -22.46 31.85
CA THR A 389 -49.01 -21.90 32.85
C THR A 389 -48.32 -20.86 33.73
N TRP A 390 -49.05 -19.79 34.04
CA TRP A 390 -48.60 -18.71 34.93
C TRP A 390 -49.38 -18.78 36.25
N PHE A 391 -48.69 -18.95 37.38
CA PHE A 391 -49.32 -19.24 38.68
C PHE A 391 -49.55 -18.00 39.54
N VAL A 392 -48.94 -16.86 39.19
CA VAL A 392 -48.92 -15.65 40.04
C VAL A 392 -49.33 -14.40 39.25
N ARG A 393 -50.23 -13.59 39.79
CA ARG A 393 -50.70 -12.35 39.15
C ARG A 393 -49.85 -11.14 39.57
N GLU A 394 -49.82 -10.12 38.71
CA GLU A 394 -49.12 -8.86 38.98
C GLU A 394 -49.60 -8.27 40.33
N GLY A 395 -48.67 -7.98 41.25
CA GLY A 395 -48.96 -7.45 42.59
C GLY A 395 -49.26 -8.48 43.68
N GLN A 396 -49.27 -9.78 43.38
CA GLN A 396 -49.46 -10.84 44.36
C GLN A 396 -48.17 -11.09 45.16
N ALA A 397 -48.25 -11.07 46.49
CA ALA A 397 -47.12 -11.33 47.36
C ALA A 397 -46.75 -12.83 47.35
N VAL A 398 -45.51 -13.15 47.00
CA VAL A 398 -44.97 -14.52 46.93
C VAL A 398 -43.86 -14.73 47.95
N LYS A 399 -43.73 -15.97 48.44
CA LYS A 399 -42.67 -16.36 49.37
C LYS A 399 -41.55 -17.10 48.63
N ALA A 400 -40.35 -17.11 49.23
CA ALA A 400 -39.22 -17.83 48.66
C ALA A 400 -39.54 -19.33 48.53
N GLY A 401 -39.51 -19.84 47.30
CA GLY A 401 -39.84 -21.23 46.98
C GLY A 401 -41.15 -21.43 46.21
N ASP A 402 -41.97 -20.38 46.04
CA ASP A 402 -43.20 -20.47 45.26
C ASP A 402 -42.91 -20.58 43.75
N THR A 403 -43.56 -21.53 43.07
CA THR A 403 -43.49 -21.67 41.62
C THR A 403 -44.28 -20.55 40.95
N LEU A 404 -43.58 -19.67 40.23
CA LEU A 404 -44.18 -18.51 39.60
C LEU A 404 -44.77 -18.83 38.22
N LEU A 405 -44.10 -19.71 37.48
CA LEU A 405 -44.43 -20.09 36.10
C LEU A 405 -43.88 -21.48 35.77
N VAL A 406 -44.49 -22.15 34.79
CA VAL A 406 -44.01 -23.39 34.20
C VAL A 406 -43.75 -23.18 32.71
N ILE A 407 -42.53 -23.52 32.28
CA ILE A 407 -42.09 -23.47 30.89
C ILE A 407 -42.02 -24.92 30.40
N GLU A 408 -42.70 -25.21 29.30
CA GLU A 408 -42.59 -26.48 28.59
C GLU A 408 -41.66 -26.31 27.40
N GLU A 409 -40.71 -27.22 27.25
CA GLU A 409 -39.84 -27.29 26.08
C GLU A 409 -40.65 -27.82 24.90
N ILE A 410 -40.69 -27.07 23.80
CA ILE A 410 -41.29 -27.57 22.56
C ILE A 410 -40.24 -27.40 21.47
N GLY A 411 -39.55 -28.49 21.16
CA GLY A 411 -38.74 -28.56 19.94
C GLY A 411 -39.63 -28.18 18.75
N SER A 412 -39.30 -27.07 18.09
CA SER A 412 -40.06 -26.50 16.95
C SER A 412 -40.25 -27.50 15.81
N ASP A 413 -39.40 -28.52 15.74
CA ASP A 413 -39.39 -29.56 14.71
C ASP A 413 -40.62 -30.47 14.77
N TYR A 414 -41.36 -30.50 15.89
CA TYR A 414 -42.55 -31.33 16.10
C TYR A 414 -43.88 -30.57 15.94
N LEU A 415 -43.85 -29.26 15.66
CA LEU A 415 -45.04 -28.41 15.53
C LEU A 415 -45.38 -28.04 14.08
N ASP A 416 -44.65 -28.55 13.09
CA ASP A 416 -44.93 -28.24 11.69
C ASP A 416 -46.15 -29.03 11.17
N PRO A 417 -47.30 -28.37 10.90
CA PRO A 417 -48.49 -29.07 10.39
C PRO A 417 -48.26 -29.71 9.01
N ASN A 418 -47.23 -29.27 8.28
CA ASN A 418 -46.84 -29.78 6.97
C ASN A 418 -45.46 -30.49 7.01
N LEU A 419 -45.08 -31.04 8.17
CA LEU A 419 -43.77 -31.69 8.37
C LEU A 419 -43.45 -32.70 7.27
N LEU A 420 -44.43 -33.50 6.84
CA LEU A 420 -44.25 -34.50 5.79
C LEU A 420 -43.91 -33.86 4.43
N ASP A 421 -44.56 -32.76 4.07
CA ASP A 421 -44.29 -32.03 2.82
C ASP A 421 -42.91 -31.36 2.89
N ASN A 422 -42.56 -30.74 4.01
CA ASN A 422 -41.25 -30.11 4.17
C ASN A 422 -40.11 -31.15 4.24
N LEU A 423 -40.35 -32.31 4.85
CA LEU A 423 -39.41 -33.42 4.86
C LEU A 423 -39.21 -33.99 3.45
N SER A 424 -40.29 -34.10 2.65
CA SER A 424 -40.19 -34.55 1.25
C SER A 424 -39.45 -33.54 0.37
N ILE A 425 -39.71 -32.24 0.51
CA ILE A 425 -38.95 -31.18 -0.18
C ILE A 425 -37.46 -31.22 0.20
N SER A 426 -37.16 -31.41 1.49
CA SER A 426 -35.78 -31.55 1.98
C SER A 426 -35.12 -32.82 1.42
N GLN A 427 -35.84 -33.94 1.39
CA GLN A 427 -35.37 -35.19 0.81
C GLN A 427 -35.09 -35.03 -0.69
N ASP A 428 -36.00 -34.42 -1.44
CA ASP A 428 -35.84 -34.16 -2.87
C ASP A 428 -34.66 -33.23 -3.14
N ALA A 429 -34.48 -32.19 -2.32
CA ALA A 429 -33.32 -31.31 -2.40
C ALA A 429 -32.01 -32.06 -2.12
N LYS A 430 -32.00 -33.01 -1.18
CA LYS A 430 -30.82 -33.86 -0.89
C LYS A 430 -30.56 -34.87 -2.00
N VAL A 431 -31.60 -35.45 -2.59
CA VAL A 431 -31.49 -36.33 -3.77
C VAL A 431 -30.93 -35.55 -4.95
N ALA A 432 -31.44 -34.34 -5.22
CA ALA A 432 -30.94 -33.44 -6.26
C ALA A 432 -29.49 -32.99 -6.02
N ALA A 433 -29.11 -32.74 -4.76
CA ALA A 433 -27.72 -32.44 -4.42
C ALA A 433 -26.81 -33.65 -4.68
N ASN A 434 -27.26 -34.86 -4.33
CA ASN A 434 -26.51 -36.08 -4.61
C ASN A 434 -26.36 -36.36 -6.10
N THR A 435 -27.41 -36.16 -6.91
CA THR A 435 -27.30 -36.30 -8.36
C THR A 435 -26.30 -35.28 -8.92
N ALA A 436 -26.36 -34.02 -8.49
CA ALA A 436 -25.39 -33.00 -8.88
C ALA A 436 -23.94 -33.36 -8.48
N TYR A 437 -23.73 -33.96 -7.30
CA TYR A 437 -22.41 -34.45 -6.90
C TYR A 437 -21.94 -35.63 -7.76
N THR A 438 -22.82 -36.56 -8.12
CA THR A 438 -22.47 -37.67 -9.03
C THR A 438 -22.12 -37.17 -10.44
N GLU A 439 -22.87 -36.19 -10.96
CA GLU A 439 -22.58 -35.55 -12.24
C GLU A 439 -21.24 -34.82 -12.21
N LYS A 440 -20.97 -34.04 -11.16
CA LYS A 440 -19.68 -33.36 -10.96
C LYS A 440 -18.53 -34.37 -10.89
N THR A 441 -18.72 -35.49 -10.22
CA THR A 441 -17.71 -36.56 -10.12
C THR A 441 -17.46 -37.18 -11.50
N SER A 442 -18.51 -37.43 -12.28
CA SER A 442 -18.38 -37.93 -13.66
C SER A 442 -17.67 -36.93 -14.59
N ALA A 443 -17.93 -35.63 -14.42
CA ALA A 443 -17.27 -34.57 -15.18
C ALA A 443 -15.77 -34.47 -14.83
N LEU A 444 -15.44 -34.55 -13.54
CA LEU A 444 -14.05 -34.56 -13.07
C LEU A 444 -13.30 -35.80 -13.56
N LEU A 445 -13.94 -36.98 -13.57
CA LEU A 445 -13.35 -38.20 -14.13
C LEU A 445 -13.07 -38.04 -15.63
N LYS A 446 -14.02 -37.49 -16.40
CA LYS A 446 -13.82 -37.19 -17.83
C LYS A 446 -12.65 -36.23 -18.04
N GLN A 447 -12.55 -35.17 -17.25
CA GLN A 447 -11.45 -34.20 -17.31
C GLN A 447 -10.11 -34.86 -16.96
N GLN A 448 -10.06 -35.73 -15.96
CA GLN A 448 -8.86 -36.45 -15.56
C GLN A 448 -8.36 -37.41 -16.66
N VAL A 449 -9.28 -38.14 -17.29
CA VAL A 449 -8.96 -39.03 -18.42
C VAL A 449 -8.44 -38.23 -19.62
N GLN A 450 -9.10 -37.11 -19.95
CA GLN A 450 -8.68 -36.24 -21.04
C GLN A 450 -7.30 -35.63 -20.77
N ALA A 451 -7.05 -35.18 -19.54
CA ALA A 451 -5.75 -34.66 -19.13
C ALA A 451 -4.65 -35.73 -19.26
N ARG A 452 -4.91 -36.97 -18.82
CA ARG A 452 -3.96 -38.09 -18.96
C ARG A 452 -3.66 -38.43 -20.42
N GLN A 453 -4.68 -38.42 -21.29
CA GLN A 453 -4.49 -38.68 -22.73
C GLN A 453 -3.68 -37.56 -23.42
N ALA A 454 -3.79 -36.31 -22.96
CA ALA A 454 -3.09 -35.16 -23.53
C ALA A 454 -1.59 -35.09 -23.17
N VAL A 455 -1.14 -35.81 -22.13
CA VAL A 455 0.27 -35.80 -21.68
C VAL A 455 1.22 -36.36 -22.75
N ALA A 456 0.89 -37.52 -23.32
CA ALA A 456 1.74 -38.21 -24.29
C ALA A 456 2.07 -37.36 -25.54
N PRO A 457 1.09 -36.74 -26.23
CA PRO A 457 1.39 -35.88 -27.38
C PRO A 457 2.16 -34.61 -26.99
N GLN A 458 1.90 -34.03 -25.80
CA GLN A 458 2.65 -32.87 -25.33
C GLN A 458 4.13 -33.19 -25.07
N LEU A 459 4.42 -34.34 -24.43
CA LEU A 459 5.79 -34.80 -24.24
C LEU A 459 6.50 -35.09 -25.57
N ALA A 460 5.78 -35.65 -26.55
CA ALA A 460 6.32 -35.89 -27.88
C ALA A 460 6.68 -34.59 -28.60
N ALA A 461 5.80 -33.58 -28.55
CA ALA A 461 6.05 -32.26 -29.13
C ALA A 461 7.25 -31.55 -28.47
N MET A 462 7.36 -31.62 -27.14
CA MET A 462 8.49 -31.03 -26.41
C MET A 462 9.80 -31.75 -26.73
N ARG A 463 9.79 -33.08 -26.87
CA ARG A 463 10.95 -33.85 -27.31
C ARG A 463 11.38 -33.45 -28.72
N GLN A 464 10.43 -33.25 -29.63
CA GLN A 464 10.70 -32.81 -31.00
C GLN A 464 11.32 -31.40 -31.02
N LYS A 465 10.82 -30.49 -30.16
CA LYS A 465 11.38 -29.14 -30.00
C LYS A 465 12.84 -29.18 -29.52
N VAL A 466 13.16 -30.02 -28.53
CA VAL A 466 14.55 -30.21 -28.06
C VAL A 466 15.46 -30.72 -29.16
N LEU A 467 14.99 -31.66 -29.99
CA LEU A 467 15.74 -32.15 -31.14
C LEU A 467 15.98 -31.04 -32.17
N SER A 468 14.96 -30.26 -32.50
CA SER A 468 15.08 -29.10 -33.41
C SER A 468 16.07 -28.05 -32.90
N ASP A 469 15.98 -27.67 -31.63
CA ASP A 469 16.90 -26.67 -31.06
C ASP A 469 18.34 -27.20 -31.01
N SER A 470 18.52 -28.52 -30.84
CA SER A 470 19.83 -29.17 -30.88
C SER A 470 20.43 -29.15 -32.30
N THR A 471 19.62 -29.37 -33.33
CA THR A 471 20.09 -29.32 -34.73
C THR A 471 20.46 -27.89 -35.12
N ASP A 472 19.66 -26.91 -34.69
CA ASP A 472 19.96 -25.50 -34.92
C ASP A 472 21.27 -25.10 -34.23
N LEU A 473 21.47 -25.52 -32.98
CA LEU A 473 22.71 -25.24 -32.25
C LEU A 473 23.94 -25.72 -33.04
N VAL A 474 23.90 -26.94 -33.56
CA VAL A 474 24.99 -27.51 -34.38
C VAL A 474 25.25 -26.67 -35.65
N ALA A 475 24.19 -26.22 -36.32
CA ALA A 475 24.32 -25.38 -37.52
C ALA A 475 24.96 -24.01 -37.20
N TYR A 476 24.54 -23.37 -36.10
CA TYR A 476 25.09 -22.07 -35.70
C TYR A 476 26.51 -22.17 -35.12
N THR A 477 26.86 -23.26 -34.43
CA THR A 477 28.25 -23.49 -33.99
C THR A 477 29.17 -23.69 -35.19
N LEU A 478 28.72 -24.43 -36.21
CA LEU A 478 29.48 -24.58 -37.45
C LEU A 478 29.64 -23.25 -38.18
N ALA A 479 28.58 -22.43 -38.24
CA ALA A 479 28.66 -21.09 -38.83
C ALA A 479 29.66 -20.17 -38.09
N GLN A 480 29.72 -20.27 -36.76
CA GLN A 480 30.71 -19.56 -35.95
C GLN A 480 32.14 -20.03 -36.28
N GLU A 481 32.38 -21.33 -36.40
CA GLU A 481 33.69 -21.90 -36.76
C GLU A 481 34.14 -21.43 -38.14
N VAL A 482 33.24 -21.46 -39.13
CA VAL A 482 33.54 -20.95 -40.48
C VAL A 482 33.87 -19.45 -40.44
N ALA A 483 33.10 -18.66 -39.70
CA ALA A 483 33.36 -17.22 -39.55
C ALA A 483 34.70 -16.95 -38.83
N LEU A 484 35.09 -17.81 -37.89
CA LEU A 484 36.38 -17.71 -37.20
C LEU A 484 37.53 -17.94 -38.18
N VAL A 485 37.44 -18.97 -39.01
CA VAL A 485 38.44 -19.25 -40.06
C VAL A 485 38.54 -18.08 -41.05
N GLN A 486 37.41 -17.51 -41.46
CA GLN A 486 37.39 -16.34 -42.35
C GLN A 486 38.04 -15.11 -41.70
N LYS A 487 37.79 -14.87 -40.41
CA LYS A 487 38.42 -13.81 -39.64
C LYS A 487 39.93 -14.00 -39.57
N LEU A 488 40.41 -15.18 -39.18
CA LEU A 488 41.85 -15.48 -39.08
C LEU A 488 42.56 -15.32 -40.43
N ARG A 489 41.90 -15.77 -41.52
CA ARG A 489 42.39 -15.57 -42.88
C ARG A 489 42.48 -14.08 -43.22
N ALA A 490 41.45 -13.29 -42.94
CA ALA A 490 41.47 -11.85 -43.16
C ALA A 490 42.55 -11.14 -42.34
N ASP A 491 42.70 -11.49 -41.06
CA ASP A 491 43.74 -10.93 -40.18
C ASP A 491 45.16 -11.20 -40.75
N SER A 492 45.40 -12.41 -41.25
CA SER A 492 46.68 -12.74 -41.89
C SER A 492 46.92 -12.01 -43.21
N LEU A 493 45.91 -11.86 -44.07
CA LEU A 493 46.01 -11.12 -45.34
C LEU A 493 46.22 -9.62 -45.10
N TRP A 494 45.58 -9.06 -44.08
CA TRP A 494 45.78 -7.66 -43.68
C TRP A 494 47.19 -7.42 -43.16
N SER A 495 47.73 -8.33 -42.34
CA SER A 495 49.12 -8.24 -41.86
C SER A 495 50.17 -8.25 -42.99
N ARG A 496 49.80 -8.77 -44.16
CA ARG A 496 50.62 -8.81 -45.38
C ARG A 496 50.33 -7.65 -46.35
N GLY A 497 49.44 -6.72 -45.99
CA GLY A 497 49.05 -5.58 -46.84
C GLY A 497 48.18 -5.92 -48.05
N ILE A 498 47.59 -7.13 -48.10
CA ILE A 498 46.84 -7.63 -49.27
C ILE A 498 45.39 -7.14 -49.30
N ILE A 499 44.78 -6.90 -48.13
CA ILE A 499 43.39 -6.44 -48.00
C ILE A 499 43.31 -5.14 -47.18
N SER A 500 42.24 -4.37 -47.40
CA SER A 500 42.02 -3.12 -46.68
C SER A 500 41.71 -3.37 -45.20
N ARG A 501 42.00 -2.38 -44.35
CA ARG A 501 41.67 -2.44 -42.91
C ARG A 501 40.15 -2.62 -42.69
N GLN A 502 39.34 -1.94 -43.50
CA GLN A 502 37.88 -2.03 -43.44
C GLN A 502 37.39 -3.46 -43.70
N ASP A 503 37.94 -4.15 -44.70
CA ASP A 503 37.55 -5.53 -45.01
C ASP A 503 37.88 -6.50 -43.88
N ALA A 504 39.04 -6.32 -43.23
CA ALA A 504 39.43 -7.11 -42.07
C ALA A 504 38.49 -6.85 -40.87
N GLU A 505 38.14 -5.59 -40.61
CA GLU A 505 37.19 -5.21 -39.55
C GLU A 505 35.79 -5.77 -39.81
N LEU A 506 35.31 -5.77 -41.06
CA LEU A 506 34.03 -6.39 -41.44
C LEU A 506 34.01 -7.90 -41.15
N LYS A 507 35.10 -8.62 -41.43
CA LYS A 507 35.20 -10.05 -41.10
C LYS A 507 35.23 -10.29 -39.59
N ARG A 508 35.87 -9.42 -38.80
CA ARG A 508 35.81 -9.48 -37.32
C ARG A 508 34.39 -9.29 -36.79
N VAL A 509 33.66 -8.30 -37.31
CA VAL A 509 32.25 -8.07 -36.93
C VAL A 509 31.37 -9.25 -37.30
N SER A 510 31.56 -9.83 -38.50
CA SER A 510 30.79 -11.00 -38.94
C SER A 510 31.00 -12.22 -38.03
N TRP A 511 32.23 -12.44 -37.56
CA TRP A 511 32.54 -13.49 -36.59
C TRP A 511 31.89 -13.23 -35.22
N GLN A 512 31.96 -11.99 -34.71
CA GLN A 512 31.29 -11.62 -33.46
C GLN A 512 29.78 -11.85 -33.53
N LYS A 513 29.14 -11.52 -34.67
CA LYS A 513 27.72 -11.77 -34.90
C LYS A 513 27.40 -13.27 -34.90
N ALA A 514 28.20 -14.09 -35.60
CA ALA A 514 28.02 -15.54 -35.63
C ALA A 514 28.21 -16.18 -34.24
N GLN A 515 29.19 -15.69 -33.46
CA GLN A 515 29.41 -16.12 -32.07
C GLN A 515 28.21 -15.80 -31.17
N ALA A 516 27.67 -14.59 -31.25
CA ALA A 516 26.50 -14.20 -30.47
C ALA A 516 25.25 -15.03 -30.83
N GLN A 517 25.06 -15.33 -32.11
CA GLN A 517 23.96 -16.17 -32.59
C GLN A 517 24.10 -17.63 -32.08
N ALA A 518 25.29 -18.21 -32.14
CA ALA A 518 25.56 -19.54 -31.59
C ALA A 518 25.29 -19.61 -30.08
N GLN A 519 25.73 -18.60 -29.33
CA GLN A 519 25.46 -18.50 -27.89
C GLN A 519 23.97 -18.37 -27.58
N THR A 520 23.24 -17.59 -28.37
CA THR A 520 21.78 -17.44 -28.23
C THR A 520 21.07 -18.78 -28.46
N GLN A 521 21.47 -19.52 -29.50
CA GLN A 521 20.87 -20.82 -29.79
C GLN A 521 21.24 -21.86 -28.73
N ALA A 522 22.43 -21.78 -28.14
CA ALA A 522 22.83 -22.64 -27.03
C ALA A 522 21.93 -22.44 -25.81
N GLN A 523 21.59 -21.20 -25.48
CA GLN A 523 20.66 -20.88 -24.40
C GLN A 523 19.25 -21.42 -24.69
N LYS A 524 18.76 -21.30 -25.93
CA LYS A 524 17.45 -21.85 -26.32
C LYS A 524 17.38 -23.37 -26.15
N TRP A 525 18.41 -24.09 -26.59
CA TRP A 525 18.49 -25.54 -26.40
C TRP A 525 18.54 -25.94 -24.92
N ILE A 526 19.29 -25.21 -24.08
CA ILE A 526 19.32 -25.45 -22.63
C ILE A 526 17.94 -25.24 -22.03
N ALA A 527 17.23 -24.18 -22.43
CA ALA A 527 15.88 -23.87 -21.96
C ALA A 527 14.88 -24.95 -22.37
N SER A 528 14.82 -25.33 -23.65
CA SER A 528 13.89 -26.37 -24.11
C SER A 528 14.19 -27.74 -23.49
N ARG A 529 15.47 -28.06 -23.26
CA ARG A 529 15.87 -29.27 -22.53
C ARG A 529 15.45 -29.24 -21.06
N ALA A 530 15.54 -28.08 -20.40
CA ALA A 530 15.08 -27.91 -19.02
C ALA A 530 13.56 -28.03 -18.93
N GLU A 531 12.81 -27.40 -19.83
CA GLU A 531 11.35 -27.50 -19.91
C GLU A 531 10.89 -28.94 -20.12
N TRP A 532 11.52 -29.67 -21.06
CA TRP A 532 11.20 -31.08 -21.28
C TRP A 532 11.48 -31.95 -20.05
N LYS A 533 12.61 -31.72 -19.36
CA LYS A 533 12.94 -32.45 -18.12
C LYS A 533 11.97 -32.14 -16.99
N ALA A 534 11.62 -30.88 -16.79
CA ALA A 534 10.66 -30.46 -15.78
C ALA A 534 9.30 -31.11 -16.02
N LYS A 535 8.79 -31.05 -17.26
CA LYS A 535 7.52 -31.68 -17.63
C LYS A 535 7.54 -33.20 -17.49
N LYS A 536 8.69 -33.84 -17.71
CA LYS A 536 8.86 -35.29 -17.50
C LYS A 536 8.87 -35.67 -16.01
N LEU A 537 9.30 -34.78 -15.12
CA LEU A 537 9.33 -34.99 -13.67
C LEU A 537 7.99 -34.69 -12.97
N GLU A 538 7.15 -33.86 -13.59
CA GLU A 538 5.78 -33.58 -13.14
C GLU A 538 4.80 -34.73 -13.38
N LEU A 539 5.23 -35.76 -14.11
CA LEU A 539 4.48 -36.98 -14.46
C LEU A 539 5.00 -38.14 -13.64
#